data_AF-F9P700-F1
#
_entry.id   AF-F9P700-F1
#
_cell.length_a   1.000
_cell.length_b   1.000
_cell.length_c   1.000
_cell.angle_alpha   90.00
_cell.angle_beta   90.00
_cell.angle_gamma   90.00
#
_symmetry.space_group_name_H-M   'P 1'
#
loop_
_entity.id
_entity.type
_entity.pdbx_description
1 polymer ?
#
loop_
_entity_poly.entity_id
_entity_poly.type
_entity_poly.pdbx_seq_one_letter_code
_entity_poly.pdbx_strand_id
1 'polypeptide(L)'
;MPSQPNRLKELRQERNISLNSFSKELKEKYQISLSPSQLMYYENGKRQPRNSEIWNILADFFGVPVAYLLNFIDDKEENIIDYKVEDKELIKQGRELVKMLLPNISLEQFEELYHKQSALPPITSTNSNGITKEVDTSYIVHEKLTHIYWFIGVAPKEYQEMLAKWSLLKFEEHRSIIELLDILISYKLDYSKKNRIPLLLSLKIYFTSHNKLVHANYKTVH
;
A
#
# COMPACT_ATOMS: atom_id res chain seq x y z
N MET A 1 3.34 -25.33 8.89
CA MET A 1 1.98 -24.80 8.64
C MET A 1 1.65 -25.08 7.17
N PRO A 2 0.55 -25.78 6.83
CA PRO A 2 0.11 -25.84 5.43
C PRO A 2 -0.31 -24.42 5.04
N SER A 3 0.29 -23.84 4.00
CA SER A 3 -0.08 -22.49 3.58
C SER A 3 -1.50 -22.50 3.02
N GLN A 4 -2.13 -21.33 3.00
CA GLN A 4 -3.46 -21.18 2.41
C GLN A 4 -3.51 -21.76 0.98
N PRO A 5 -4.61 -22.42 0.60
CA PRO A 5 -4.83 -22.88 -0.77
C PRO A 5 -4.86 -21.67 -1.72
N ASN A 6 -4.20 -21.80 -2.87
CA ASN A 6 -4.19 -20.78 -3.93
C ASN A 6 -4.64 -21.41 -5.26
N ARG A 7 -4.99 -20.56 -6.23
CA ARG A 7 -5.49 -20.97 -7.56
C ARG A 7 -4.38 -21.11 -8.61
N LEU A 8 -3.10 -21.07 -8.22
CA LEU A 8 -1.98 -21.06 -9.17
C LEU A 8 -1.96 -22.31 -10.04
N LYS A 9 -2.20 -23.48 -9.42
CA LYS A 9 -2.23 -24.76 -10.13
C LYS A 9 -3.40 -24.82 -11.11
N GLU A 10 -4.56 -24.38 -10.66
CA GLU A 10 -5.81 -24.36 -11.43
C GLU A 10 -5.64 -23.46 -12.66
N LEU A 11 -5.20 -22.22 -12.47
CA LEU A 11 -4.94 -21.27 -13.55
C LEU A 11 -3.90 -21.77 -14.56
N ARG A 12 -2.83 -22.43 -14.08
CA ARG A 12 -1.84 -23.05 -14.95
C ARG A 12 -2.45 -24.18 -15.79
N GLN A 13 -3.28 -25.03 -15.18
CA GLN A 13 -3.95 -26.14 -15.85
C GLN A 13 -5.03 -25.67 -16.82
N GLU A 14 -5.82 -24.64 -16.48
CA GLU A 14 -6.78 -23.99 -17.37
C GLU A 14 -6.12 -23.52 -18.68
N ARG A 15 -4.90 -22.98 -18.58
CA ARG A 15 -4.11 -22.54 -19.75
C ARG A 15 -3.31 -23.66 -20.43
N ASN A 16 -3.42 -24.91 -19.98
CA ASN A 16 -2.73 -26.07 -20.53
C ASN A 16 -1.18 -25.93 -20.61
N ILE A 17 -0.57 -25.19 -19.68
CA ILE A 17 0.88 -24.96 -19.65
C ILE A 17 1.58 -25.88 -18.63
N SER A 18 2.73 -26.44 -19.00
CA SER A 18 3.58 -27.22 -18.09
C SER A 18 4.36 -26.31 -17.13
N LEU A 19 4.80 -26.83 -15.98
CA LEU A 19 5.66 -26.07 -15.07
C LEU A 19 6.97 -25.59 -15.74
N ASN A 20 7.50 -26.37 -16.68
CA ASN A 20 8.70 -25.99 -17.45
C ASN A 20 8.43 -24.82 -18.39
N SER A 21 7.31 -24.87 -19.13
CA SER A 21 6.90 -23.75 -19.99
C SER A 21 6.63 -22.51 -19.16
N PHE A 22 5.93 -22.67 -18.04
CA PHE A 22 5.59 -21.56 -17.15
C PHE A 22 6.84 -20.87 -16.59
N SER A 23 7.81 -21.66 -16.09
CA SER A 23 9.11 -21.17 -15.64
C SER A 23 9.85 -20.38 -16.73
N LYS A 24 9.85 -20.90 -17.97
CA LYS A 24 10.50 -20.25 -19.11
C LYS A 24 9.84 -18.92 -19.45
N GLU A 25 8.51 -18.88 -19.55
CA GLU A 25 7.78 -17.66 -19.89
C GLU A 25 7.92 -16.56 -18.82
N LEU A 26 7.94 -16.92 -17.54
CA LEU A 26 8.20 -15.96 -16.46
C LEU A 26 9.58 -15.32 -16.60
N LYS A 27 10.59 -16.10 -16.99
CA LYS A 27 11.94 -15.59 -17.24
C LYS A 27 11.99 -14.67 -18.46
N GLU A 28 11.33 -15.05 -19.55
CA GLU A 28 11.36 -14.30 -20.82
C GLU A 28 10.56 -13.00 -20.75
N LYS A 29 9.36 -13.03 -20.17
CA LYS A 29 8.44 -11.88 -20.15
C LYS A 29 8.63 -10.96 -18.95
N TYR A 30 8.96 -11.52 -17.79
CA TYR A 30 9.02 -10.78 -16.52
C TYR A 30 10.43 -10.72 -15.91
N GLN A 31 11.44 -11.29 -16.58
CA GLN A 31 12.83 -11.34 -16.11
C GLN A 31 12.98 -12.00 -14.72
N ILE A 32 12.04 -12.87 -14.35
CA ILE A 32 12.07 -13.61 -13.08
C ILE A 32 12.40 -15.08 -13.32
N SER A 33 13.40 -15.58 -12.58
CA SER A 33 13.83 -16.97 -12.67
C SER A 33 13.25 -17.80 -11.51
N LEU A 34 12.07 -18.40 -11.72
CA LEU A 34 11.49 -19.40 -10.82
C LEU A 34 11.64 -20.79 -11.43
N SER A 35 12.25 -21.72 -10.70
CA SER A 35 12.35 -23.11 -11.15
C SER A 35 10.99 -23.84 -11.10
N PRO A 36 10.79 -24.89 -11.94
CA PRO A 36 9.59 -25.72 -11.90
C PRO A 36 9.28 -26.27 -10.51
N SER A 37 10.30 -26.64 -9.74
CA SER A 37 10.16 -27.11 -8.36
C SER A 37 9.66 -26.02 -7.41
N GLN A 38 10.13 -24.77 -7.55
CA GLN A 38 9.63 -23.65 -6.75
C GLN A 38 8.16 -23.38 -7.06
N LEU A 39 7.79 -23.33 -8.34
CA LEU A 39 6.41 -23.16 -8.77
C LEU A 39 5.51 -24.29 -8.23
N MET A 40 5.97 -25.54 -8.31
CA MET A 40 5.26 -26.68 -7.71
C MET A 40 5.08 -26.51 -6.19
N TYR A 41 6.09 -26.00 -5.46
CA TYR A 41 5.93 -25.74 -4.02
C TYR A 41 4.92 -24.64 -3.74
N TYR A 42 4.86 -23.60 -4.59
CA TYR A 42 3.89 -22.52 -4.49
C TYR A 42 2.47 -23.02 -4.78
N GLU A 43 2.29 -23.77 -5.87
CA GLU A 43 1.01 -24.40 -6.26
C GLU A 43 0.40 -25.26 -5.17
N ASN A 44 1.23 -26.00 -4.43
CA ASN A 44 0.77 -26.88 -3.37
C ASN A 44 0.73 -26.21 -1.99
N GLY A 45 1.00 -24.91 -1.91
CA GLY A 45 1.04 -24.18 -0.64
C GLY A 45 2.09 -24.71 0.35
N LYS A 46 3.14 -25.36 -0.15
CA LYS A 46 4.23 -25.90 0.68
C LYS A 46 5.23 -24.81 1.05
N ARG A 47 5.32 -23.77 0.21
CA ARG A 47 6.14 -22.58 0.41
C ARG A 47 5.43 -21.38 -0.17
N GLN A 48 5.78 -20.21 0.33
CA GLN A 48 5.45 -18.93 -0.28
C GLN A 48 6.74 -18.28 -0.80
N PRO A 49 6.65 -17.40 -1.80
CA PRO A 49 7.77 -16.57 -2.23
C PRO A 49 8.27 -15.70 -1.07
N ARG A 50 9.58 -15.41 -1.03
CA ARG A 50 10.16 -14.48 -0.04
C ARG A 50 9.80 -13.03 -0.32
N ASN A 51 9.53 -12.72 -1.59
CA ASN A 51 9.10 -11.41 -2.06
C ASN A 51 7.66 -11.53 -2.54
N SER A 52 6.76 -10.79 -1.91
CA SER A 52 5.33 -10.70 -2.24
C SER A 52 5.09 -10.25 -3.69
N GLU A 53 6.02 -9.48 -4.29
CA GLU A 53 5.98 -9.04 -5.69
C GLU A 53 5.89 -10.22 -6.68
N ILE A 54 6.38 -11.40 -6.27
CA ILE A 54 6.24 -12.62 -7.08
C ILE A 54 4.75 -12.97 -7.28
N TRP A 55 3.89 -12.74 -6.28
CA TRP A 55 2.45 -12.98 -6.45
C TRP A 55 1.81 -11.99 -7.42
N ASN A 56 2.24 -10.73 -7.43
CA ASN A 56 1.81 -9.72 -8.40
C ASN A 56 2.13 -10.19 -9.82
N ILE A 57 3.37 -10.63 -10.06
CA ILE A 57 3.82 -11.08 -11.38
C ILE A 57 3.12 -12.37 -11.83
N LEU A 58 2.88 -13.30 -10.90
CA LEU A 58 2.12 -14.52 -11.21
C LEU A 58 0.66 -14.17 -11.57
N ALA A 59 0.03 -13.23 -10.87
CA ALA A 59 -1.33 -12.78 -11.16
C ALA A 59 -1.41 -12.04 -12.51
N ASP A 60 -0.45 -11.15 -12.79
CA ASP A 60 -0.27 -10.47 -14.09
C ASP A 60 -0.13 -11.48 -15.24
N PHE A 61 0.64 -12.55 -15.05
CA PHE A 61 0.79 -13.61 -16.04
C PHE A 61 -0.58 -14.23 -16.39
N PHE A 62 -1.42 -14.47 -15.38
CA PHE A 62 -2.74 -15.07 -15.56
C PHE A 62 -3.87 -14.06 -15.87
N GLY A 63 -3.60 -12.76 -15.79
CA GLY A 63 -4.59 -11.71 -16.01
C GLY A 63 -5.73 -11.77 -14.99
N VAL A 64 -5.41 -12.02 -13.72
CA VAL A 64 -6.39 -12.14 -12.62
C VAL A 64 -5.95 -11.27 -11.45
N PRO A 65 -6.87 -10.87 -10.54
CA PRO A 65 -6.47 -10.20 -9.31
C PRO A 65 -5.57 -11.11 -8.46
N VAL A 66 -4.60 -10.54 -7.74
CA VAL A 66 -3.76 -11.32 -6.81
C VAL A 66 -4.61 -11.92 -5.69
N ALA A 67 -5.64 -11.19 -5.24
CA ALA A 67 -6.61 -11.69 -4.28
C ALA A 67 -7.32 -12.96 -4.80
N TYR A 68 -7.67 -13.01 -6.09
CA TYR A 68 -8.23 -14.21 -6.73
C TYR A 68 -7.20 -15.34 -6.80
N LEU A 69 -5.97 -15.04 -7.25
CA LEU A 69 -4.88 -16.01 -7.30
C LEU A 69 -4.63 -16.64 -5.93
N LEU A 70 -4.68 -15.85 -4.86
CA LEU A 70 -4.47 -16.26 -3.47
C LEU A 70 -5.74 -16.78 -2.78
N ASN A 71 -6.85 -16.91 -3.53
CA ASN A 71 -8.11 -17.48 -3.08
C ASN A 71 -8.81 -16.69 -1.95
N PHE A 72 -8.64 -15.36 -1.93
CA PHE A 72 -9.34 -14.45 -1.01
C PHE A 72 -10.70 -13.99 -1.55
N ILE A 73 -10.89 -14.02 -2.87
CA ILE A 73 -12.14 -13.68 -3.55
C ILE A 73 -12.49 -14.78 -4.56
N ASP A 74 -13.78 -14.94 -4.84
CA ASP A 74 -14.29 -15.93 -5.81
C ASP A 74 -14.44 -15.36 -7.22
N ASP A 75 -14.52 -14.03 -7.36
CA ASP A 75 -14.70 -13.36 -8.63
C ASP A 75 -13.35 -13.19 -9.34
N LYS A 76 -13.23 -13.81 -10.53
CA LYS A 76 -12.08 -13.66 -11.42
C LYS A 76 -12.05 -12.26 -12.07
N GLU A 77 -13.21 -11.64 -12.15
CA GLU A 77 -13.48 -10.30 -12.63
C GLU A 77 -13.85 -9.41 -11.44
N GLU A 78 -12.85 -9.03 -10.64
CA GLU A 78 -12.94 -7.72 -10.01
C GLU A 78 -12.83 -6.68 -11.13
N ASN A 79 -13.40 -5.48 -10.97
CA ASN A 79 -12.94 -4.33 -11.74
C ASN A 79 -11.48 -4.09 -11.32
N ILE A 80 -10.56 -4.94 -11.83
CA ILE A 80 -9.17 -4.59 -11.99
C ILE A 80 -9.29 -3.27 -12.72
N ILE A 81 -8.89 -2.18 -12.08
CA ILE A 81 -8.52 -0.98 -12.80
C ILE A 81 -7.49 -1.51 -13.77
N ASP A 82 -7.92 -1.80 -15.00
CA ASP A 82 -7.11 -2.34 -16.08
C ASP A 82 -5.96 -1.36 -16.18
N TYR A 83 -4.83 -1.71 -15.56
CA TYR A 83 -3.65 -0.87 -15.52
C TYR A 83 -3.20 -0.82 -16.97
N LYS A 84 -3.75 0.15 -17.71
CA LYS A 84 -3.39 0.34 -19.11
C LYS A 84 -1.89 0.60 -19.13
N VAL A 85 -1.26 0.45 -20.29
CA VAL A 85 0.17 0.71 -20.43
C VAL A 85 0.54 2.09 -19.86
N GLU A 86 -0.38 3.05 -19.99
CA GLU A 86 -0.32 4.37 -19.36
C GLU A 86 -0.19 4.32 -17.82
N ASP A 87 -0.93 3.47 -17.11
CA ASP A 87 -0.88 3.41 -15.64
C ASP A 87 0.43 2.78 -15.14
N LYS A 88 0.99 1.79 -15.85
CA LYS A 88 2.30 1.21 -15.51
C LYS A 88 3.42 2.23 -15.65
N GLU A 89 3.36 3.05 -16.71
CA GLU A 89 4.34 4.11 -16.90
C GLU A 89 4.16 5.24 -15.86
N LEU A 90 2.93 5.58 -15.48
CA LEU A 90 2.65 6.54 -14.41
C LEU A 90 3.15 6.06 -13.04
N ILE A 91 2.96 4.77 -12.69
CA ILE A 91 3.53 4.19 -11.47
C ILE A 91 5.05 4.34 -11.48
N LYS A 92 5.71 3.99 -12.59
CA LYS A 92 7.16 4.09 -12.72
C LYS A 92 7.63 5.54 -12.60
N GLN A 93 6.94 6.48 -13.23
CA GLN A 93 7.22 7.90 -13.12
C GLN A 93 7.05 8.39 -11.67
N GLY A 94 5.95 8.04 -11.01
CA GLY A 94 5.72 8.39 -9.61
C GLY A 94 6.81 7.85 -8.68
N ARG A 95 7.24 6.61 -8.91
CA ARG A 95 8.36 5.99 -8.18
C ARG A 95 9.69 6.74 -8.37
N GLU A 96 9.98 7.22 -9.58
CA GLU A 96 11.17 8.05 -9.82
C GLU A 96 11.02 9.47 -9.24
N LEU A 97 9.81 10.05 -9.29
CA LEU A 97 9.51 11.35 -8.70
C LEU A 97 9.74 11.35 -7.18
N VAL A 98 9.46 10.26 -6.48
CA VAL A 98 9.75 10.14 -5.03
C VAL A 98 11.22 10.43 -4.73
N LYS A 99 12.15 9.94 -5.55
CA LYS A 99 13.59 10.20 -5.37
C LYS A 99 13.92 11.70 -5.51
N MET A 100 13.24 12.39 -6.43
CA MET A 100 13.44 13.82 -6.67
C MET A 100 12.79 14.69 -5.57
N LEU A 101 11.59 14.31 -5.13
CA LEU A 101 10.79 15.05 -4.16
C LEU A 101 11.30 14.88 -2.73
N LEU A 102 11.92 13.74 -2.43
CA LEU A 102 12.44 13.39 -1.13
C LEU A 102 13.94 13.06 -1.19
N PRO A 103 14.81 14.04 -1.50
CA PRO A 103 16.24 13.79 -1.78
C PRO A 103 17.04 13.30 -0.57
N ASN A 104 16.47 13.38 0.64
CA ASN A 104 17.14 13.02 1.89
C ASN A 104 16.87 11.58 2.34
N ILE A 105 16.06 10.82 1.61
CA ILE A 105 15.80 9.40 1.90
C ILE A 105 15.97 8.58 0.63
N SER A 106 16.48 7.35 0.76
CA SER A 106 16.51 6.40 -0.35
C SER A 106 15.09 5.88 -0.65
N LEU A 107 14.91 5.30 -1.83
CA LEU A 107 13.63 4.73 -2.22
C LEU A 107 13.28 3.50 -1.36
N GLU A 108 14.27 2.70 -0.99
CA GLU A 108 14.09 1.58 -0.07
C GLU A 108 13.65 2.08 1.31
N GLN A 109 14.28 3.15 1.82
CA GLN A 109 13.87 3.77 3.07
C GLN A 109 12.44 4.33 3.01
N PHE A 110 12.06 4.92 1.87
CA PHE A 110 10.69 5.38 1.64
C PHE A 110 9.70 4.21 1.69
N GLU A 111 9.95 3.14 0.95
CA GLU A 111 9.07 1.96 0.89
C GLU A 111 8.96 1.29 2.27
N GLU A 112 10.07 1.12 2.99
CA GLU A 112 10.08 0.59 4.36
C GLU A 112 9.27 1.45 5.34
N LEU A 113 9.44 2.77 5.29
CA LEU A 113 8.67 3.70 6.13
C LEU A 113 7.18 3.67 5.77
N TYR A 114 6.85 3.67 4.48
CA TYR A 114 5.47 3.57 4.02
C TYR A 114 4.81 2.29 4.53
N HIS A 115 5.49 1.15 4.37
CA HIS A 115 5.01 -0.15 4.85
C HIS A 115 4.78 -0.13 6.36
N LYS A 116 5.73 0.42 7.13
CA LYS A 116 5.60 0.52 8.59
C LYS A 116 4.37 1.32 9.02
N GLN A 117 4.03 2.37 8.28
CA GLN A 117 2.95 3.29 8.64
C GLN A 117 1.58 2.86 8.10
N SER A 118 1.59 2.17 6.96
CA SER A 118 0.39 1.64 6.30
C SER A 118 0.09 0.19 6.66
N ALA A 119 0.91 -0.42 7.53
CA ALA A 119 0.75 -1.78 8.01
C ALA A 119 -0.63 -1.95 8.66
N LEU A 120 -1.40 -2.91 8.14
CA LEU A 120 -2.66 -3.31 8.73
C LEU A 120 -2.42 -4.49 9.66
N PRO A 121 -3.04 -4.52 10.85
CA PRO A 121 -2.98 -5.71 11.69
C PRO A 121 -3.51 -6.93 10.93
N PRO A 122 -2.97 -8.13 11.17
CA PRO A 122 -3.49 -9.35 10.57
C PRO A 122 -4.99 -9.49 10.86
N ILE A 123 -5.76 -9.86 9.84
CA ILE A 123 -7.20 -10.07 10.01
C ILE A 123 -7.38 -11.43 10.67
N THR A 124 -7.95 -11.44 11.87
CA THR A 124 -8.26 -12.67 12.61
C THR A 124 -9.76 -12.92 12.60
N SER A 125 -10.17 -14.14 12.27
CA SER A 125 -11.56 -14.58 12.37
C SER A 125 -11.63 -15.89 13.14
N THR A 126 -12.42 -15.93 14.21
CA THR A 126 -12.67 -17.16 14.98
C THR A 126 -14.05 -17.70 14.65
N ASN A 127 -14.13 -18.95 14.16
CA ASN A 127 -15.43 -19.57 13.88
C ASN A 127 -16.12 -20.06 15.17
N SER A 128 -17.37 -20.53 15.04
CA SER A 128 -18.19 -21.08 16.14
C SER A 128 -17.54 -22.23 16.91
N ASN A 129 -16.50 -22.85 16.35
CA ASN A 129 -15.79 -23.99 16.93
C ASN A 129 -14.47 -23.57 17.60
N GLY A 130 -14.21 -22.27 17.74
CA GLY A 130 -13.01 -21.73 18.38
C GLY A 130 -11.75 -21.76 17.51
N ILE A 131 -11.86 -22.05 16.20
CA ILE A 131 -10.72 -22.05 15.29
C ILE A 131 -10.49 -20.63 14.78
N THR A 132 -9.35 -20.04 15.15
CA THR A 132 -8.91 -18.73 14.64
C THR A 132 -8.14 -18.90 13.33
N LYS A 133 -8.61 -18.27 12.26
CA LYS A 133 -7.88 -18.06 11.02
C LYS A 133 -7.26 -16.67 11.03
N GLU A 134 -5.99 -16.58 10.64
CA GLU A 134 -5.25 -15.33 10.48
C GLU A 134 -4.93 -15.14 8.99
N VAL A 135 -5.19 -13.94 8.47
CA VAL A 135 -4.92 -13.56 7.09
C VAL A 135 -3.80 -12.52 7.07
N ASP A 136 -2.75 -12.81 6.30
CA ASP A 136 -1.64 -11.91 6.03
C ASP A 136 -2.13 -10.73 5.16
N THR A 137 -1.95 -9.52 5.67
CA THR A 137 -2.38 -8.26 5.04
C THR A 137 -1.28 -7.62 4.18
N SER A 138 -0.08 -8.20 4.11
CA SER A 138 1.07 -7.63 3.40
C SER A 138 0.75 -7.27 1.94
N TYR A 139 -0.02 -8.10 1.25
CA TYR A 139 -0.47 -7.83 -0.12
C TYR A 139 -1.24 -6.52 -0.25
N ILE A 140 -2.16 -6.23 0.68
CA ILE A 140 -2.93 -4.97 0.70
C ILE A 140 -1.99 -3.78 0.85
N VAL A 141 -0.93 -3.91 1.65
CA VAL A 141 0.04 -2.83 1.86
C VAL A 141 0.85 -2.58 0.58
N HIS A 142 1.25 -3.61 -0.16
CA HIS A 142 1.94 -3.46 -1.44
C HIS A 142 1.04 -2.84 -2.51
N GLU A 143 -0.23 -3.25 -2.60
CA GLU A 143 -1.20 -2.65 -3.52
C GLU A 143 -1.43 -1.16 -3.21
N LYS A 144 -1.43 -0.78 -1.94
CA LYS A 144 -1.52 0.64 -1.56
C LYS A 144 -0.27 1.43 -1.95
N LEU A 145 0.92 0.83 -1.86
CA LEU A 145 2.17 1.48 -2.28
C LEU A 145 2.18 1.76 -3.79
N THR A 146 1.72 0.82 -4.62
CA THR A 146 1.60 1.05 -6.07
C THR A 146 0.58 2.14 -6.38
N HIS A 147 -0.54 2.19 -5.67
CA HIS A 147 -1.50 3.30 -5.78
C HIS A 147 -0.87 4.65 -5.41
N ILE A 148 -0.04 4.73 -4.36
CA ILE A 148 0.66 5.97 -4.01
C ILE A 148 1.58 6.43 -5.14
N TYR A 149 2.35 5.52 -5.74
CA TYR A 149 3.16 5.87 -6.90
C TYR A 149 2.32 6.35 -8.07
N TRP A 150 1.22 5.67 -8.37
CA TRP A 150 0.29 6.12 -9.42
C TRP A 150 -0.26 7.53 -9.14
N PHE A 151 -0.72 7.79 -7.91
CA PHE A 151 -1.23 9.11 -7.51
C PHE A 151 -0.18 10.20 -7.67
N ILE A 152 1.07 9.94 -7.28
CA ILE A 152 2.18 10.89 -7.48
C ILE A 152 2.45 11.11 -8.97
N GLY A 153 2.44 10.04 -9.77
CA GLY A 153 2.70 10.11 -11.22
C GLY A 153 1.66 10.93 -11.98
N VAL A 154 0.38 10.82 -11.62
CA VAL A 154 -0.73 11.52 -12.29
C VAL A 154 -0.99 12.92 -11.74
N ALA A 155 -0.58 13.21 -10.51
CA ALA A 155 -0.90 14.48 -9.84
C ALA A 155 -0.16 15.68 -10.46
N PRO A 156 -0.78 16.88 -10.48
CA PRO A 156 -0.08 18.14 -10.78
C PRO A 156 1.08 18.38 -9.81
N LYS A 157 2.11 19.09 -10.28
CA LYS A 157 3.39 19.27 -9.58
C LYS A 157 3.24 19.73 -8.13
N GLU A 158 2.31 20.63 -7.86
CA GLU A 158 2.03 21.19 -6.54
C GLU A 158 1.54 20.13 -5.53
N TYR A 159 0.86 19.10 -6.02
CA TYR A 159 0.32 18.02 -5.21
C TYR A 159 1.27 16.83 -5.08
N GLN A 160 2.21 16.65 -6.01
CA GLN A 160 3.16 15.54 -5.97
C GLN A 160 3.99 15.52 -4.67
N GLU A 161 4.55 16.67 -4.30
CA GLU A 161 5.33 16.81 -3.07
C GLU A 161 4.48 16.57 -1.82
N MET A 162 3.24 17.08 -1.82
CA MET A 162 2.30 16.87 -0.73
C MET A 162 1.98 15.38 -0.57
N LEU A 163 1.65 14.68 -1.65
CA LEU A 163 1.33 13.26 -1.64
C LEU A 163 2.50 12.42 -1.14
N ALA A 164 3.72 12.69 -1.64
CA ALA A 164 4.93 11.97 -1.24
C ALA A 164 5.26 12.16 0.25
N LYS A 165 5.10 13.37 0.79
CA LYS A 165 5.31 13.64 2.21
C LYS A 165 4.18 13.08 3.07
N TRP A 166 2.94 13.23 2.61
CA TRP A 166 1.75 12.72 3.29
C TRP A 166 1.80 11.21 3.46
N SER A 167 2.27 10.46 2.46
CA SER A 167 2.38 8.99 2.54
C SER A 167 3.39 8.51 3.59
N LEU A 168 4.25 9.40 4.10
CA LEU A 168 5.23 9.12 5.16
C LEU A 168 4.78 9.57 6.55
N LEU A 169 3.51 9.94 6.72
CA LEU A 169 2.95 10.31 8.01
C LEU A 169 2.01 9.22 8.56
N LYS A 170 2.01 9.09 9.88
CA LYS A 170 1.07 8.25 10.61
C LYS A 170 -0.29 8.92 10.67
N PHE A 171 -1.31 8.11 10.98
CA PHE A 171 -2.69 8.59 11.12
C PHE A 171 -2.81 9.83 12.02
N GLU A 172 -2.16 9.85 13.19
CA GLU A 172 -2.26 11.00 14.10
C GLU A 172 -1.58 12.27 13.58
N GLU A 173 -0.53 12.11 12.78
CA GLU A 173 0.15 13.20 12.10
C GLU A 173 -0.72 13.75 10.96
N HIS A 174 -1.37 12.87 10.19
CA HIS A 174 -2.40 13.27 9.22
C HIS A 174 -3.51 14.08 9.90
N ARG A 175 -4.05 13.58 11.01
CA ARG A 175 -5.11 14.26 11.77
C ARG A 175 -4.67 15.65 12.22
N SER A 176 -3.46 15.77 12.73
CA SER A 176 -2.90 17.07 13.15
C SER A 176 -2.78 18.05 11.97
N ILE A 177 -2.40 17.58 10.78
CA ILE A 177 -2.35 18.46 9.60
C ILE A 177 -3.75 18.86 9.13
N ILE A 178 -4.73 17.94 9.15
CA ILE A 178 -6.13 18.26 8.80
C ILE A 178 -6.67 19.35 9.73
N GLU A 179 -6.43 19.24 11.04
CA GLU A 179 -6.84 20.27 12.00
C GLU A 179 -6.20 21.63 11.70
N LEU A 180 -4.92 21.66 11.32
CA LEU A 180 -4.26 22.90 10.89
C LEU A 180 -4.90 23.49 9.64
N LEU A 181 -5.26 22.65 8.66
CA LEU A 181 -5.98 23.08 7.46
C LEU A 181 -7.37 23.62 7.81
N ASP A 182 -8.11 22.96 8.70
CA ASP A 182 -9.42 23.40 9.17
C ASP A 182 -9.33 24.77 9.85
N ILE A 183 -8.30 25.01 10.65
CA ILE A 183 -8.04 26.33 11.27
C ILE A 183 -7.77 27.38 10.19
N LEU A 184 -6.94 27.07 9.19
CA LEU A 184 -6.63 27.98 8.09
C LEU A 184 -7.86 28.33 7.25
N ILE A 185 -8.68 27.32 6.92
CA ILE A 185 -9.93 27.48 6.18
C ILE A 185 -10.92 28.30 6.99
N SER A 186 -11.12 27.95 8.26
CA SER A 186 -12.01 28.68 9.19
C SER A 186 -11.59 30.13 9.29
N TYR A 187 -10.28 30.42 9.42
CA TYR A 187 -9.78 31.78 9.43
C TYR A 187 -10.09 32.53 8.12
N LYS A 188 -9.96 31.89 6.96
CA LYS A 188 -10.29 32.52 5.66
C LYS A 188 -11.79 32.79 5.52
N LEU A 189 -12.64 31.87 6.00
CA LEU A 189 -14.09 32.03 6.00
C LEU A 189 -14.53 33.10 7.00
N ASP A 190 -13.94 33.15 8.20
CA ASP A 190 -14.21 34.19 9.21
C ASP A 190 -13.62 35.55 8.82
N TYR A 191 -12.54 35.61 8.02
CA TYR A 191 -12.07 36.87 7.43
C TYR A 191 -13.17 37.54 6.59
N SER A 192 -14.08 36.75 6.01
CA SER A 192 -15.27 37.27 5.32
C SER A 192 -16.38 37.75 6.28
N LYS A 193 -16.33 37.38 7.56
CA LYS A 193 -17.32 37.68 8.62
C LYS A 193 -16.65 38.35 9.83
N LYS A 194 -16.46 39.68 9.78
CA LYS A 194 -15.99 40.59 10.86
C LYS A 194 -16.03 39.99 12.30
N ASN A 195 -14.95 39.33 12.76
CA ASN A 195 -14.49 39.28 14.15
C ASN A 195 -13.08 38.65 14.23
N ARG A 196 -12.17 39.28 14.98
CA ARG A 196 -10.72 39.16 14.75
C ARG A 196 -9.96 38.35 15.81
N ILE A 197 -9.40 37.21 15.41
CA ILE A 197 -8.18 36.64 16.00
C ILE A 197 -7.17 36.49 14.85
N PRO A 198 -5.97 37.10 14.90
CA PRO A 198 -4.97 36.95 13.85
C PRO A 198 -4.54 35.49 13.66
N LEU A 199 -4.34 35.03 12.42
CA LEU A 199 -3.95 33.65 12.10
C LEU A 199 -2.74 33.16 12.90
N LEU A 200 -1.72 34.02 13.09
CA LEU A 200 -0.54 33.71 13.89
C LEU A 200 -0.88 33.41 15.36
N LEU A 201 -1.91 34.06 15.91
CA LEU A 201 -2.36 33.82 17.26
C LEU A 201 -3.13 32.50 17.36
N SER A 202 -3.99 32.19 16.38
CA SER A 202 -4.70 30.90 16.29
C SER A 202 -3.74 29.72 16.17
N LEU A 203 -2.72 29.83 15.31
CA LEU A 203 -1.67 28.82 15.18
C LEU A 203 -0.86 28.69 16.48
N LYS A 204 -0.48 29.81 17.11
CA LYS A 204 0.23 29.79 18.40
C LYS A 204 -0.58 29.10 19.50
N ILE A 205 -1.90 29.33 19.55
CA ILE A 205 -2.80 28.66 20.50
C ILE A 205 -2.84 27.14 20.20
N TYR A 206 -2.99 26.74 18.94
CA TYR A 206 -2.97 25.33 18.54
C TYR A 206 -1.69 24.64 19.00
N PHE A 207 -0.52 25.16 18.62
CA PHE A 207 0.77 24.56 18.98
C PHE A 207 1.05 24.57 20.49
N THR A 208 0.54 25.54 21.25
CA THR A 208 0.68 25.59 22.71
C THR A 208 -0.23 24.54 23.39
N SER A 209 -1.41 24.31 22.84
CA SER A 209 -2.40 23.35 23.36
C SER A 209 -2.00 21.91 23.05
N HIS A 210 -1.55 21.64 21.82
CA HIS A 210 -1.09 20.31 21.39
C HIS A 210 0.15 19.87 22.18
N ASN A 211 1.12 20.76 22.41
CA ASN A 211 2.30 20.43 23.23
C ASN A 211 1.94 20.08 24.68
N LYS A 212 0.92 20.72 25.27
CA LYS A 212 0.44 20.39 26.62
C LYS A 212 -0.24 19.02 26.68
N LEU A 213 -1.04 18.66 25.67
CA LEU A 213 -1.71 17.36 25.59
C LEU A 213 -0.73 16.20 25.38
N VAL A 214 0.26 16.39 24.49
CA VAL A 214 1.32 15.40 24.27
C VAL A 214 2.13 15.20 25.57
N HIS A 215 2.52 16.27 26.28
CA HIS A 215 3.25 16.14 27.55
C HIS A 215 2.42 15.57 28.71
N ALA A 216 1.09 15.73 28.71
CA ALA A 216 0.22 15.13 29.71
C ALA A 216 0.13 13.60 29.54
N ASN A 217 0.04 13.11 28.30
CA ASN A 217 -0.05 11.68 27.99
C ASN A 217 1.23 10.89 28.29
N TYR A 218 2.41 11.55 28.31
CA TYR A 218 3.67 10.92 28.73
C TYR A 218 3.87 10.84 30.25
N LYS A 219 3.09 11.56 31.06
CA LYS A 219 3.19 11.52 32.54
C LYS A 219 2.31 10.46 33.19
N THR A 220 1.40 9.83 32.45
CA THR A 220 0.47 8.79 32.95
C THR A 220 0.91 7.36 32.66
N VAL A 221 2.11 7.17 32.09
CA VAL A 221 2.71 5.84 31.87
C VAL A 221 4.05 5.77 32.61
N HIS A 222 4.01 5.83 33.94
CA HIS A 222 5.08 5.39 34.84
C HIS A 222 4.48 4.96 36.18
#